data_AF-A0AAX4HT71-F1
#
_entry.id   AF-A0AAX4HT71-F1
#
_cell.length_a   1.000
_cell.length_b   1.000
_cell.length_c   1.000
_cell.angle_alpha   90.00
_cell.angle_beta   90.00
_cell.angle_gamma   90.00
#
_symmetry.space_group_name_H-M   'P 1'
#
loop_
_entity.id
_entity.type
_entity.pdbx_description
1 polymer ?
#
loop_
_entity_poly.entity_id
_entity_poly.type
_entity_poly.pdbx_seq_one_letter_code
_entity_poly.pdbx_strand_id
1 'polypeptide(L)'
;MKLFDLLTDFHNWVSDKDFVWWPFSFLRPEPNEFITMKIVLMMTGCFGGLAFLMFTGLAVANNAFDTTNAISTLVACFVGFFLWFACITRPLWNRRTRTLQK
;
A
#
# COMPACT_ATOMS: atom_id res chain seq x y z
N MET A 1 -15.12 16.06 16.75
CA MET A 1 -14.63 14.83 16.09
C MET A 1 -13.12 14.76 16.30
N LYS A 2 -12.56 13.65 16.79
CA LYS A 2 -11.11 13.58 17.05
C LYS A 2 -10.37 13.45 15.71
N LEU A 3 -9.20 14.07 15.56
CA LEU A 3 -8.39 14.07 14.33
C LEU A 3 -8.21 12.65 13.73
N PHE A 4 -8.00 11.66 14.61
CA PHE A 4 -7.85 10.26 14.21
C PHE A 4 -9.08 9.65 13.55
N ASP A 5 -10.28 10.10 13.90
CA ASP A 5 -11.53 9.61 13.30
C ASP A 5 -11.65 10.16 11.87
N LEU A 6 -11.38 11.45 11.69
CA LEU A 6 -11.35 12.09 10.36
C LEU A 6 -10.31 11.43 9.43
N LEU A 7 -9.10 11.12 9.94
CA LEU A 7 -8.09 10.39 9.17
C LEU A 7 -8.53 8.97 8.81
N THR A 8 -9.23 8.29 9.72
CA THR A 8 -9.76 6.94 9.46
C THR A 8 -10.83 6.99 8.38
N ASP A 9 -11.77 7.92 8.47
CA ASP A 9 -12.88 8.07 7.52
C ASP A 9 -12.38 8.46 6.12
N PHE A 10 -11.45 9.42 6.05
CA PHE A 10 -10.84 9.82 4.78
C PHE A 10 -10.05 8.67 4.15
N HIS A 11 -9.19 8.00 4.94
CA HIS A 11 -8.42 6.86 4.45
C HIS A 11 -9.36 5.77 3.92
N ASN A 12 -10.41 5.43 4.65
CA ASN A 12 -11.38 4.41 4.22
C ASN A 12 -12.13 4.83 2.96
N TRP A 13 -12.56 6.09 2.85
CA TRP A 13 -13.20 6.59 1.64
C TRP A 13 -12.29 6.48 0.40
N VAL A 14 -10.99 6.71 0.55
CA VAL A 14 -10.01 6.49 -0.52
C VAL A 14 -9.83 4.99 -0.79
N SER A 15 -9.60 4.21 0.26
CA SER A 15 -9.40 2.76 0.18
C SER A 15 -10.63 1.98 -0.26
N ASP A 16 -11.82 2.57 -0.31
CA ASP A 16 -13.00 1.88 -0.82
C ASP A 16 -13.10 1.92 -2.35
N LYS A 17 -12.29 2.78 -3.00
CA LYS A 17 -12.22 2.88 -4.46
C LYS A 17 -11.38 1.75 -5.04
N ASP A 18 -11.93 1.03 -6.02
CA ASP A 18 -11.26 -0.09 -6.69
C ASP A 18 -9.93 0.30 -7.34
N PHE A 19 -9.85 1.54 -7.83
CA PHE A 19 -8.65 2.08 -8.47
C PHE A 19 -7.41 2.04 -7.56
N VAL A 20 -7.58 2.20 -6.24
CA VAL A 20 -6.45 2.23 -5.29
C VAL A 20 -5.82 0.84 -5.13
N TRP A 21 -6.59 -0.22 -5.36
CA TRP A 21 -6.12 -1.59 -5.27
C TRP A 21 -5.65 -2.14 -6.61
N TRP A 22 -5.94 -1.46 -7.71
CA TRP A 22 -5.51 -1.90 -9.03
C TRP A 22 -3.97 -1.89 -9.13
N PRO A 23 -3.34 -2.89 -9.76
CA PRO A 23 -3.92 -4.06 -10.45
C PRO A 23 -4.19 -5.28 -9.56
N PHE A 24 -3.90 -5.18 -8.26
CA PHE A 24 -3.96 -6.29 -7.30
C PHE A 24 -5.26 -6.30 -6.47
N SER A 25 -6.39 -5.96 -7.10
CA SER A 25 -7.69 -5.86 -6.43
C SER A 25 -8.14 -7.18 -5.79
N PHE A 26 -7.68 -8.33 -6.31
CA PHE A 26 -7.92 -9.65 -5.73
C PHE A 26 -7.29 -9.86 -4.34
N LEU A 27 -6.37 -8.99 -3.91
CA LEU A 27 -5.78 -9.01 -2.56
C LEU A 27 -6.49 -8.05 -1.60
N ARG A 28 -7.43 -7.24 -2.09
CA ARG A 28 -8.23 -6.33 -1.26
C ARG A 28 -9.05 -7.16 -0.26
N PRO A 29 -8.94 -6.92 1.05
CA PRO A 29 -9.83 -7.54 2.02
C PRO A 29 -11.24 -6.97 1.90
N GLU A 30 -12.25 -7.73 2.31
CA GLU A 30 -13.60 -7.19 2.48
C GLU A 30 -13.64 -6.14 3.62
N PRO A 31 -14.56 -5.17 3.61
CA PRO A 31 -14.56 -4.10 4.62
C PRO A 31 -14.69 -4.58 6.08
N ASN A 32 -15.31 -5.75 6.26
CA ASN A 32 -15.49 -6.45 7.53
C ASN A 32 -14.38 -7.48 7.84
N GLU A 33 -13.32 -7.56 7.03
CA GLU A 33 -12.18 -8.44 7.24
C GLU A 33 -10.95 -7.67 7.75
N PHE A 34 -10.14 -8.35 8.56
CA PHE A 34 -8.89 -7.80 9.08
C PHE A 34 -7.75 -7.94 8.08
N ILE A 35 -6.95 -6.87 7.93
CA ILE A 35 -5.64 -6.96 7.27
C ILE A 35 -4.67 -7.71 8.18
N THR A 36 -4.36 -8.94 7.78
CA THR A 36 -3.36 -9.81 8.40
C THR A 36 -1.95 -9.48 7.92
N MET A 37 -0.92 -9.95 8.65
CA MET A 37 0.47 -9.79 8.21
C MET A 37 0.75 -10.48 6.87
N LYS A 38 0.04 -11.57 6.57
CA LYS A 38 0.11 -12.24 5.26
C LYS A 38 -0.28 -11.30 4.13
N ILE A 39 -1.41 -10.59 4.26
CA ILE A 39 -1.88 -9.61 3.26
C ILE A 39 -0.87 -8.48 3.11
N VAL A 40 -0.30 -7.98 4.22
CA VAL A 40 0.75 -6.95 4.18
C VAL A 40 1.94 -7.38 3.33
N LEU A 41 2.44 -8.61 3.54
CA LEU A 41 3.58 -9.13 2.79
C LEU A 41 3.24 -9.35 1.31
N MET A 42 2.05 -9.89 1.00
CA MET A 42 1.60 -10.07 -0.38
C MET A 42 1.47 -8.73 -1.11
N MET A 43 0.82 -7.74 -0.50
CA MET A 43 0.70 -6.38 -1.04
C MET A 43 2.07 -5.73 -1.23
N THR A 44 2.98 -5.91 -0.27
CA THR A 44 4.36 -5.40 -0.38
C THR A 44 5.09 -6.01 -1.56
N GLY A 45 4.98 -7.33 -1.78
CA GLY A 45 5.57 -7.97 -2.95
C GLY A 45 5.03 -7.41 -4.26
N CYS A 46 3.71 -7.30 -4.36
CA CYS A 46 3.01 -6.83 -5.55
C CYS A 46 3.27 -5.35 -5.84
N PHE A 47 2.93 -4.45 -4.91
CA PHE A 47 3.06 -3.01 -5.11
C PHE A 47 4.49 -2.50 -4.98
N GLY A 48 5.34 -3.13 -4.16
CA GLY A 48 6.77 -2.82 -4.10
C GLY A 48 7.45 -3.12 -5.44
N GLY A 49 7.13 -4.26 -6.05
CA GLY A 49 7.59 -4.61 -7.39
C GLY A 49 7.05 -3.69 -8.47
N LEU A 50 5.75 -3.39 -8.44
CA LEU A 50 5.12 -2.44 -9.36
C LEU A 50 5.75 -1.04 -9.27
N ALA A 51 5.96 -0.54 -8.05
CA ALA A 51 6.62 0.75 -7.82
C ALA A 51 8.05 0.75 -8.38
N PHE A 52 8.82 -0.31 -8.14
CA PHE A 52 10.17 -0.45 -8.70
C PHE A 52 10.16 -0.42 -10.23
N LEU A 53 9.25 -1.15 -10.88
CA LEU A 53 9.11 -1.15 -12.34
C LEU A 53 8.71 0.23 -12.88
N MET A 54 7.78 0.93 -12.23
CA MET A 54 7.37 2.27 -12.63
C MET A 54 8.53 3.28 -12.49
N PHE A 55 9.21 3.32 -11.34
CA PHE A 55 10.34 4.24 -11.15
C PHE A 55 11.51 3.93 -12.08
N THR A 56 11.81 2.65 -12.29
CA THR A 56 12.84 2.23 -13.24
C THR A 56 12.47 2.61 -14.67
N GLY A 57 11.23 2.34 -15.09
CA GLY A 57 10.74 2.69 -16.42
C GLY A 57 10.77 4.20 -16.67
N LEU A 58 10.39 5.01 -15.67
CA LEU A 58 10.51 6.47 -15.72
C LEU A 58 11.96 6.92 -15.80
N ALA A 59 12.87 6.32 -15.02
CA ALA A 59 14.29 6.64 -15.08
C ALA A 59 14.88 6.32 -16.47
N VAL A 60 14.51 5.18 -17.05
CA VAL A 60 14.93 4.79 -18.41
C VAL A 60 14.39 5.78 -19.45
N ALA A 61 13.10 6.11 -19.40
CA ALA A 61 12.46 7.04 -20.33
C ALA A 61 13.09 8.45 -20.29
N ASN A 62 13.65 8.85 -19.14
CA ASN A 62 14.31 10.15 -18.95
C ASN A 62 15.84 10.10 -19.09
N ASN A 63 16.42 8.98 -19.55
CA ASN A 63 17.89 8.77 -19.63
C ASN A 63 18.61 8.98 -18.28
N ALA A 64 17.92 8.74 -17.17
CA ALA A 64 18.41 8.88 -15.81
C ALA A 64 18.60 7.52 -15.09
N PHE A 65 18.52 6.42 -15.85
CA PHE A 65 18.67 5.09 -15.28
C PHE A 65 20.14 4.79 -14.95
N ASP A 66 20.40 4.48 -13.68
CA ASP A 66 21.71 4.07 -13.18
C ASP A 66 21.60 2.71 -12.48
N THR A 67 22.32 1.73 -13.02
CA THR A 67 22.34 0.36 -12.50
C THR A 67 22.97 0.27 -11.12
N THR A 68 23.89 1.18 -10.77
CA THR A 68 24.53 1.25 -9.45
C THR A 68 23.50 1.44 -8.34
N ASN A 69 22.43 2.17 -8.64
CA ASN A 69 21.35 2.47 -7.70
C ASN A 69 20.13 1.56 -7.84
N ALA A 70 20.18 0.53 -8.71
CA ALA A 70 19.02 -0.33 -8.94
C ALA A 70 18.64 -1.13 -7.69
N ILE A 71 19.61 -1.68 -6.97
CA ILE A 71 19.36 -2.48 -5.76
C ILE A 71 18.82 -1.58 -4.64
N SER A 72 19.39 -0.40 -4.43
CA SER A 72 18.92 0.54 -3.42
C SER A 72 17.50 1.03 -3.73
N THR A 73 17.19 1.29 -5.00
CA THR A 73 15.84 1.64 -5.46
C THR A 73 14.85 0.52 -5.23
N LEU A 74 15.21 -0.73 -5.55
CA LEU A 74 14.39 -1.92 -5.30
C LEU A 74 14.06 -2.05 -3.81
N VAL A 75 15.09 -2.01 -2.95
CA VAL A 75 14.91 -2.11 -1.50
C VAL A 75 14.06 -0.95 -0.98
N ALA A 76 14.29 0.28 -1.43
CA ALA A 76 13.53 1.45 -1.02
C ALA A 76 12.04 1.34 -1.39
N CYS A 77 11.71 0.82 -2.58
CA CYS A 77 10.32 0.60 -3.00
C CYS A 77 9.60 -0.41 -2.10
N PHE A 78 10.24 -1.54 -1.81
CA PHE A 78 9.66 -2.59 -0.97
C PHE A 78 9.54 -2.15 0.49
N VAL A 79 10.60 -1.58 1.07
CA VAL A 79 10.60 -1.10 2.45
C VAL A 79 9.63 0.07 2.63
N GLY A 80 9.65 1.04 1.71
CA GLY A 80 8.75 2.18 1.74
C GLY A 80 7.29 1.76 1.70
N PHE A 81 6.93 0.86 0.77
CA PHE A 81 5.56 0.34 0.71
C PHE A 81 5.20 -0.48 1.94
N PHE A 82 6.10 -1.35 2.41
CA PHE A 82 5.87 -2.15 3.62
C PHE A 82 5.56 -1.27 4.82
N LEU A 83 6.40 -0.26 5.08
CA LEU A 83 6.22 0.65 6.22
C LEU A 83 4.91 1.43 6.10
N TRP A 84 4.63 1.99 4.91
CA TRP A 84 3.36 2.68 4.67
C TRP A 84 2.16 1.76 4.94
N PHE A 85 2.13 0.58 4.32
CA PHE A 85 0.99 -0.32 4.40
C PHE A 85 0.82 -0.94 5.80
N ALA A 86 1.91 -1.29 6.46
CA ALA A 86 1.89 -1.91 7.78
C ALA A 86 1.59 -0.92 8.91
N CYS A 87 2.08 0.32 8.82
CA CYS A 87 1.95 1.32 9.89
C CYS A 87 0.75 2.26 9.71
N ILE A 88 0.24 2.43 8.48
CA ILE A 88 -0.85 3.37 8.19
C ILE A 88 -2.10 2.63 7.72
N THR A 89 -2.03 1.92 6.59
CA THR A 89 -3.21 1.28 6.00
C THR A 89 -3.78 0.20 6.90
N ARG A 90 -2.95 -0.72 7.39
CA ARG A 90 -3.40 -1.82 8.26
C ARG A 90 -4.07 -1.34 9.56
N PRO A 91 -3.48 -0.42 10.35
CA PRO A 91 -4.12 0.05 11.59
C PRO A 91 -5.44 0.79 11.35
N LEU A 92 -5.51 1.67 10.33
CA LEU A 92 -6.73 2.42 10.02
C LEU A 92 -7.85 1.50 9.53
N TRP A 93 -7.52 0.57 8.64
CA TRP A 93 -8.48 -0.44 8.17
C TRP A 93 -9.00 -1.31 9.30
N ASN A 94 -8.10 -1.90 10.11
CA ASN A 94 -8.49 -2.79 11.20
C ASN A 94 -9.29 -2.08 12.29
N ARG A 95 -9.08 -0.77 12.46
CA ARG A 95 -9.91 0.05 13.33
C ARG A 95 -11.34 0.16 12.81
N ARG A 96 -11.54 0.40 11.50
CA ARG A 96 -12.86 0.37 10.87
C ARG A 96 -13.51 -1.00 11.04
N THR A 97 -12.79 -2.07 10.72
CA THR A 97 -13.29 -3.44 10.83
C THR A 97 -13.84 -3.73 12.23
N ARG A 98 -13.14 -3.30 13.29
CA ARG A 98 -13.61 -3.44 14.69
C ARG A 98 -14.89 -2.67 14.97
N THR A 99 -15.16 -1.57 14.27
CA THR A 99 -16.40 -0.82 14.43
C THR A 99 -17.56 -1.49 13.70
N LEU A 100 -17.29 -2.09 12.53
CA LEU A 100 -18.30 -2.78 11.72
C LEU A 100 -18.69 -4.15 12.26
N GLN A 101 -17.80 -4.81 13.02
CA GLN A 101 -18.06 -6.10 13.66
C GLN A 101 -18.71 -5.99 15.05
N LYS A 102 -18.97 -4.77 15.52
CA LYS A 102 -19.76 -4.51 16.74
C LYS A 102 -21.23 -4.42 16.39
#